data_AF-A0A6J4FQW1-F1
#
_entry.id   AF-A0A6J4FQW1-F1
#
_cell.length_a   1.000
_cell.length_b   1.000
_cell.length_c   1.000
_cell.angle_alpha   90.00
_cell.angle_beta   90.00
_cell.angle_gamma   90.00
#
_symmetry.space_group_name_H-M   'P 1'
#
loop_
_entity.id
_entity.type
_entity.pdbx_description
1 polymer ?
#
loop_
_entity_poly.entity_id
_entity_poly.type
_entity_poly.pdbx_seq_one_letter_code
_entity_poly.pdbx_strand_id
1 'polypeptide(L)'
;MICAVCNREGRGFGFIPRLARLCGPPEAACSMTCLDTIARWRRTMIDPTPNEITAMEHGGQMGGEYLDSIAKTNLAALSPEQWQTFVEAVITGYCDHLRDLAGRDRGRLDGMAGEVPF
;
A
#
# COMPACT_ATOMS: atom_id res chain seq x y z
N MET A 1 -28.06 -0.67 -10.05
CA MET A 1 -26.71 -0.10 -9.80
C MET A 1 -25.90 -0.28 -11.09
N ILE A 2 -25.12 0.74 -11.48
CA ILE A 2 -24.31 0.72 -12.71
C ILE A 2 -22.95 0.06 -12.41
N CYS A 3 -22.40 -0.69 -13.38
CA CYS A 3 -21.09 -1.31 -13.26
C CYS A 3 -19.98 -0.26 -13.06
N ALA A 4 -19.18 -0.38 -12.01
CA ALA A 4 -18.11 0.57 -11.68
C ALA A 4 -16.95 0.59 -12.70
N VAL A 5 -16.88 -0.40 -13.60
CA VAL A 5 -15.81 -0.51 -14.62
C VAL A 5 -16.27 0.04 -15.97
N CYS A 6 -17.43 -0.41 -16.46
CA CYS A 6 -17.83 -0.20 -17.86
C CYS A 6 -19.18 0.51 -18.01
N ASN A 7 -19.77 0.97 -16.91
CA ASN A 7 -21.04 1.70 -16.88
C ASN A 7 -22.26 0.98 -17.48
N ARG A 8 -22.19 -0.35 -17.69
CA ARG A 8 -23.35 -1.17 -18.07
C ARG A 8 -24.26 -1.46 -16.87
N GLU A 9 -25.49 -1.86 -17.16
CA GLU A 9 -26.43 -2.35 -16.15
C GLU A 9 -25.83 -3.51 -15.34
N GLY A 10 -25.87 -3.41 -14.01
CA GLY A 10 -25.38 -4.44 -13.11
C GLY A 10 -26.24 -5.70 -13.17
N ARG A 11 -25.59 -6.87 -13.15
CA ARG A 11 -26.26 -8.19 -13.29
C ARG A 11 -26.23 -9.04 -12.02
N GLY A 12 -26.15 -8.39 -10.86
CA GLY A 12 -26.08 -9.07 -9.57
C GLY A 12 -24.68 -9.44 -9.10
N PHE A 13 -23.62 -9.08 -9.82
CA PHE A 13 -22.24 -9.17 -9.34
C PHE A 13 -21.84 -7.90 -8.59
N GLY A 14 -21.02 -8.02 -7.55
CA GLY A 14 -20.51 -6.86 -6.83
C GLY A 14 -19.36 -7.19 -5.88
N PHE A 15 -18.62 -6.14 -5.53
CA PHE A 15 -17.52 -6.18 -4.58
C PHE A 15 -17.90 -5.36 -3.34
N ILE A 16 -17.76 -5.95 -2.15
CA ILE A 16 -18.02 -5.28 -0.88
C ILE A 16 -16.67 -5.11 -0.16
N PRO A 17 -16.05 -3.91 -0.18
CA PRO A 17 -14.72 -3.69 0.39
C PRO A 17 -14.59 -4.16 1.84
N ARG A 18 -15.62 -3.94 2.67
CA ARG A 18 -15.65 -4.36 4.08
C ARG A 18 -15.42 -5.87 4.27
N LEU A 19 -15.93 -6.71 3.38
CA LEU A 19 -15.72 -8.17 3.48
C LEU A 19 -14.27 -8.57 3.16
N ALA A 20 -13.56 -7.75 2.40
CA ALA A 20 -12.14 -7.91 2.09
C ALA A 20 -11.22 -7.15 3.06
N ARG A 21 -11.76 -6.57 4.14
CA ARG A 21 -11.04 -5.69 5.08
C ARG A 21 -10.45 -4.44 4.42
N LEU A 22 -11.08 -3.95 3.35
CA LEU A 22 -10.74 -2.72 2.66
C LEU A 22 -11.77 -1.61 2.98
N CYS A 23 -11.34 -0.35 2.89
CA CYS A 23 -12.24 0.80 3.01
C CYS A 23 -12.90 1.10 1.65
N GLY A 24 -14.17 1.54 1.66
CA GLY A 24 -14.89 2.00 0.47
C GLY A 24 -16.36 1.56 0.39
N PRO A 25 -17.15 2.19 -0.50
CA PRO A 25 -18.53 1.80 -0.75
C PRO A 25 -18.62 0.49 -1.54
N PRO A 26 -19.75 -0.26 -1.46
CA PRO A 26 -20.00 -1.40 -2.34
C PRO A 26 -20.06 -1.00 -3.82
N GLU A 27 -19.48 -1.82 -4.69
CA GLU A 27 -19.37 -1.57 -6.14
C GLU A 27 -20.06 -2.69 -6.93
N ALA A 28 -20.91 -2.34 -7.91
CA ALA A 28 -21.53 -3.32 -8.80
C ALA A 28 -20.64 -3.66 -10.00
N ALA A 29 -20.78 -4.87 -10.51
CA ALA A 29 -20.18 -5.34 -11.75
C ALA A 29 -21.26 -5.93 -12.68
N CYS A 30 -21.07 -5.81 -13.99
CA CYS A 30 -21.97 -6.42 -14.99
C CYS A 30 -21.58 -7.86 -15.38
N SER A 31 -20.37 -8.31 -15.02
CA SER A 31 -19.83 -9.64 -15.35
C SER A 31 -18.72 -10.03 -14.39
N MET A 32 -18.36 -11.32 -14.36
CA MET A 32 -17.21 -11.82 -13.59
C MET A 32 -15.88 -11.17 -14.00
N THR A 33 -15.71 -10.81 -15.27
CA THR A 33 -14.51 -10.09 -15.76
C THR A 33 -14.41 -8.69 -15.14
N CYS A 34 -15.51 -7.94 -15.09
CA CYS A 34 -15.53 -6.63 -14.44
C CYS A 34 -15.34 -6.77 -12.92
N LEU A 35 -15.88 -7.82 -12.30
CA LEU A 35 -15.67 -8.10 -10.87
C LEU A 35 -14.19 -8.39 -10.56
N ASP A 36 -13.53 -9.21 -11.37
CA ASP A 36 -12.09 -9.50 -11.22
C ASP A 36 -11.25 -8.22 -11.37
N THR A 37 -11.63 -7.33 -12.31
CA THR A 37 -10.98 -6.03 -12.49
C THR A 37 -11.10 -5.16 -11.25
N ILE A 38 -12.31 -5.04 -10.67
CA ILE A 38 -12.55 -4.30 -9.41
C ILE A 38 -11.72 -4.91 -8.28
N ALA A 39 -11.78 -6.24 -8.11
CA ALA A 39 -11.06 -6.92 -7.04
C ALA A 39 -9.53 -6.74 -7.17
N ARG A 40 -8.99 -6.71 -8.39
CA ARG A 40 -7.58 -6.41 -8.65
C ARG A 40 -7.23 -4.96 -8.34
N TRP A 41 -8.01 -4.00 -8.83
CA TRP A 41 -7.81 -2.57 -8.53
C TRP A 41 -7.79 -2.30 -7.03
N ARG A 42 -8.61 -3.03 -6.27
CA ARG A 42 -8.69 -2.91 -4.81
C ARG A 42 -7.62 -3.72 -4.06
N ARG A 43 -6.93 -4.66 -4.71
CA ARG A 43 -5.87 -5.51 -4.12
C ARG A 43 -4.46 -5.04 -4.43
N THR A 44 -4.30 -4.13 -5.38
CA THR A 44 -3.03 -3.44 -5.64
C THR A 44 -3.06 -2.09 -4.93
N MET A 45 -1.90 -1.61 -4.45
CA MET A 45 -1.78 -0.27 -3.88
C MET A 45 -1.93 0.74 -5.03
N ILE A 46 -3.13 1.33 -5.19
CA ILE A 46 -3.43 2.25 -6.30
C ILE A 46 -3.37 3.72 -5.89
N ASP A 47 -3.46 4.04 -4.60
CA ASP A 47 -3.29 5.40 -4.08
C ASP A 47 -2.52 5.33 -2.74
N PRO A 48 -1.17 5.39 -2.74
CA PRO A 48 -0.42 5.32 -1.51
C PRO A 48 -0.78 6.49 -0.59
N THR A 49 -1.06 6.20 0.67
CA THR A 49 -1.31 7.20 1.70
C THR A 49 -0.06 8.07 1.93
N PRO A 50 -0.18 9.27 2.51
CA PRO A 50 0.97 10.11 2.82
C PRO A 50 2.05 9.37 3.62
N ASN A 51 1.64 8.54 4.60
CA ASN A 51 2.58 7.74 5.40
C ASN A 51 3.28 6.66 4.55
N GLU A 52 2.56 6.01 3.64
CA GLU A 52 3.15 5.02 2.73
C GLU A 52 4.12 5.68 1.74
N ILE A 53 3.82 6.88 1.24
CA ILE A 53 4.74 7.66 0.40
C ILE A 53 6.03 7.98 1.17
N THR A 54 5.93 8.52 2.38
CA THR A 54 7.10 8.83 3.21
C THR A 54 7.90 7.56 3.58
N ALA A 55 7.21 6.45 3.86
CA ALA A 55 7.86 5.17 4.10
C ALA A 55 8.57 4.63 2.85
N MET A 56 8.01 4.81 1.65
CA MET A 56 8.66 4.42 0.39
C MET A 56 9.94 5.23 0.16
N GLU A 57 9.91 6.54 0.42
CA GLU A 57 11.09 7.41 0.33
C GLU A 57 12.19 6.94 1.30
N HIS A 58 11.84 6.64 2.55
CA HIS A 58 12.80 6.16 3.55
C HIS A 58 13.38 4.79 3.20
N GLY A 59 12.54 3.84 2.77
CA GLY A 59 13.01 2.53 2.29
C GLY A 59 13.95 2.66 1.09
N GLY A 60 13.64 3.54 0.15
CA GLY A 60 14.51 3.85 -0.99
C GLY A 60 15.87 4.41 -0.56
N GLN A 61 15.91 5.30 0.44
CA GLN A 61 17.15 5.83 1.00
C GLN A 61 18.00 4.72 1.62
N MET A 62 17.41 3.82 2.42
CA MET A 62 18.14 2.69 3.00
C MET A 62 18.71 1.74 1.93
N GLY A 63 17.95 1.48 0.87
CA GLY A 63 18.47 0.75 -0.29
C GLY A 63 19.64 1.46 -0.97
N GLY A 64 19.55 2.79 -1.11
CA GLY A 64 20.63 3.63 -1.65
C GLY A 64 21.90 3.58 -0.79
N GLU A 65 21.76 3.72 0.52
CA GLU A 65 22.88 3.59 1.48
C GLU A 65 23.57 2.23 1.37
N TYR A 66 22.81 1.15 1.18
CA TYR A 66 23.37 -0.17 0.92
C TYR A 66 24.18 -0.20 -0.39
N LEU A 67 23.65 0.35 -1.48
CA LEU A 67 24.34 0.43 -2.77
C LEU A 67 25.64 1.25 -2.69
N ASP A 68 25.61 2.35 -1.95
CA ASP A 68 26.78 3.18 -1.67
C ASP A 68 27.83 2.41 -0.86
N SER A 69 27.41 1.61 0.13
CA SER A 69 28.31 0.80 0.95
C SER A 69 29.10 -0.25 0.15
N ILE A 70 28.52 -0.76 -0.94
CA ILE A 70 29.16 -1.73 -1.84
C ILE A 70 29.75 -1.05 -3.10
N ALA A 71 29.69 0.28 -3.19
CA ALA A 71 30.13 1.08 -4.33
C ALA A 71 29.57 0.62 -5.68
N LYS A 72 28.30 0.18 -5.72
CA LYS A 72 27.63 -0.26 -6.96
C LYS A 72 26.37 0.55 -7.21
N THR A 73 26.29 1.15 -8.39
CA THR A 73 25.10 1.87 -8.87
C THR A 73 24.36 1.11 -9.97
N ASN A 74 25.02 0.13 -10.61
CA ASN A 74 24.41 -0.73 -11.62
C ASN A 74 23.74 -1.95 -10.98
N LEU A 75 22.42 -1.88 -10.84
CA LEU A 75 21.60 -2.97 -10.30
C LEU A 75 21.75 -4.30 -11.08
N ALA A 76 22.01 -4.25 -12.39
CA ALA A 76 22.20 -5.47 -13.19
C ALA A 76 23.54 -6.19 -12.90
N ALA A 77 24.46 -5.54 -12.20
CA ALA A 77 25.75 -6.10 -11.81
C ALA A 77 25.77 -6.62 -10.36
N LEU A 78 24.63 -6.61 -9.67
CA LEU A 78 24.51 -7.20 -8.34
C LEU A 78 24.52 -8.73 -8.45
N SER A 79 25.21 -9.40 -7.53
CA SER A 79 25.04 -10.83 -7.35
C SER A 79 23.64 -11.13 -6.79
N PRO A 80 23.14 -12.38 -6.87
CA PRO A 80 21.87 -12.75 -6.28
C PRO A 80 21.76 -12.39 -4.80
N GLU A 81 22.85 -12.56 -4.04
CA GLU A 81 22.92 -12.24 -2.61
C GLU A 81 22.85 -10.73 -2.38
N GLN A 82 23.60 -9.96 -3.17
CA GLN A 82 23.58 -8.49 -3.09
C GLN A 82 22.21 -7.92 -3.46
N TRP A 83 21.57 -8.51 -4.46
CA TRP A 83 20.20 -8.15 -4.84
C TRP A 83 19.22 -8.42 -3.69
N GLN A 84 19.33 -9.59 -3.05
CA GLN A 84 18.47 -9.94 -1.93
C GLN A 84 18.67 -8.99 -0.75
N THR A 85 19.91 -8.68 -0.38
CA THR A 85 20.21 -7.72 0.71
C THR A 85 19.73 -6.30 0.36
N PHE A 86 19.86 -5.86 -0.89
CA PHE A 86 19.31 -4.57 -1.33
C PHE A 86 17.79 -4.52 -1.14
N VAL A 87 17.07 -5.54 -1.62
CA VAL A 87 15.61 -5.60 -1.49
C VAL A 87 15.19 -5.69 -0.02
N GLU A 88 15.91 -6.45 0.79
CA GLU A 88 15.68 -6.56 2.22
C GLU A 88 15.86 -5.21 2.93
N ALA A 89 16.91 -4.46 2.60
CA ALA A 89 17.14 -3.11 3.15
C ALA A 89 15.99 -2.17 2.81
N VAL A 90 15.52 -2.17 1.56
CA VAL A 90 14.38 -1.34 1.12
C VAL A 90 13.09 -1.72 1.86
N ILE A 91 12.76 -3.01 1.92
CA ILE A 91 11.52 -3.47 2.57
C ILE A 91 11.57 -3.23 4.08
N THR A 92 12.72 -3.44 4.71
CA THR A 92 12.91 -3.22 6.15
C THR A 92 12.75 -1.75 6.48
N GLY A 93 13.45 -0.86 5.76
CA GLY A 93 13.33 0.59 5.94
C GLY A 93 11.90 1.08 5.73
N TYR A 94 11.21 0.59 4.68
CA TYR A 94 9.79 0.88 4.47
C TYR A 94 8.92 0.44 5.66
N CYS A 95 9.05 -0.82 6.09
CA CYS A 95 8.21 -1.38 7.14
C CYS A 95 8.43 -0.68 8.49
N ASP A 96 9.68 -0.40 8.84
CA ASP A 96 10.03 0.21 10.11
C ASP A 96 9.57 1.67 10.16
N HIS A 97 9.77 2.42 9.07
CA HIS A 97 9.29 3.79 9.00
C HIS A 97 7.76 3.87 9.06
N LEU A 98 7.06 2.96 8.37
CA LEU A 98 5.60 2.91 8.41
C LEU A 98 5.07 2.59 9.82
N ARG A 99 5.75 1.70 10.56
CA ARG A 99 5.40 1.38 11.96
C ARG A 99 5.62 2.58 12.88
N ASP A 100 6.69 3.33 12.69
CA ASP A 100 6.96 4.55 13.46
C ASP A 100 5.88 5.63 13.21
N LEU A 101 5.56 5.90 11.93
CA LEU A 101 4.49 6.83 11.57
C LEU A 101 3.13 6.41 12.15
N ALA A 102 2.80 5.12 12.06
CA ALA A 102 1.57 4.58 12.65
C ALA A 102 1.56 4.72 14.19
N GLY A 103 2.70 4.55 14.85
CA GLY A 103 2.86 4.77 16.29
C GLY A 103 2.62 6.23 16.69
N ARG A 104 3.17 7.18 15.92
CA ARG A 104 2.96 8.63 16.12
C ARG A 104 1.50 9.02 15.93
N ASP A 105 0.87 8.52 14.86
CA ASP A 105 -0.54 8.78 14.60
C ASP A 105 -1.44 8.24 15.70
N ARG A 106 -1.16 7.03 16.20
CA ARG A 106 -1.89 6.47 17.35
C ARG A 106 -1.75 7.33 18.59
N GLY A 107 -0.51 7.72 18.94
CA GLY A 107 -0.28 8.60 20.09
C GLY A 107 -1.02 9.94 19.99
N ARG A 108 -1.08 10.52 18.79
CA ARG A 108 -1.87 11.73 18.52
C ARG A 108 -3.37 11.51 18.77
N LEU A 109 -3.93 10.42 18.22
CA LEU A 109 -5.35 10.10 18.38
C LEU A 109 -5.72 9.81 19.83
N ASP A 110 -4.87 9.06 20.55
CA ASP A 110 -5.07 8.75 21.95
C ASP A 110 -5.06 10.01 22.83
N GLY A 111 -4.19 10.99 22.52
CA GLY A 111 -4.17 12.29 23.18
C GLY A 111 -5.43 13.12 22.96
N MET A 112 -6.02 13.05 21.76
CA MET A 112 -7.28 13.74 21.44
C MET A 112 -8.49 13.11 22.13
N ALA A 113 -8.47 11.79 22.39
CA ALA A 113 -9.58 11.08 23.04
C ALA A 113 -9.81 11.54 24.49
N GLY A 114 -8.80 12.13 25.15
CA GLY A 114 -8.94 12.73 26.48
C GLY A 114 -9.58 14.13 26.49
N GLU A 115 -9.73 14.78 25.32
CA GLU A 115 -10.19 16.16 25.21
C GLU A 115 -11.65 16.30 24.73
N VAL A 116 -12.28 15.21 24.26
CA VAL A 116 -13.66 15.26 23.78
C VAL A 116 -14.61 14.82 24.92
N PRO A 117 -15.38 15.75 25.51
CA PRO A 117 -16.39 15.38 26.50
C PRO A 117 -17.62 14.86 25.74
N PHE A 118 -17.78 13.54 25.70
CA PHE A 118 -19.09 12.92 25.56
C PHE A 118 -19.28 11.87 26.65
#